data_AF-A0A936CJJ2-F1
#
_entry.id   AF-A0A936CJJ2-F1
#
_cell.length_a   1.000
_cell.length_b   1.000
_cell.length_c   1.000
_cell.angle_alpha   90.00
_cell.angle_beta   90.00
_cell.angle_gamma   90.00
#
_symmetry.space_group_name_H-M   'P 1'
#
loop_
_entity.id
_entity.type
_entity.pdbx_description
1 polymer ?
#
loop_
_entity_poly.entity_id
_entity_poly.type
_entity_poly.pdbx_seq_one_letter_code
_entity_poly.pdbx_strand_id
1 'polypeptide(L)'
;MKIVDLMNDPFVEMNFIQKWCTILYTVVWYIKLLFVPHPLTHDYYPYHVPIMNPSSPGFLLALATVILSLWIAWKCRKSHSIVTMAILFFYITLSIVSNAIFPVGTFMNERFLFLPSLGFCILLGYYFYTWSQSSRKQLHFLGIGGSLVILLLFSLKSFLRVPAWESGDSLNLSAIGISKNSARINLFTGVTYFHKYESESDQIKKYQDLDIAEKYIDRALEIYPRYSQGHIMKVGVYAEKYKKDNDLVRFLQSIKKSAGMYPELTFTNEFLTYLKKENSNHAELAKFFKEVGYDVLYKKIETIHLQSNI
;
A
#
# COMPACT_ATOMS: atom_id res chain seq x y z
N MET A 1 6.45 17.30 -15.89
CA MET A 1 5.79 16.05 -16.33
C MET A 1 4.78 15.69 -15.24
N LYS A 2 3.48 15.68 -15.52
CA LYS A 2 2.46 15.34 -14.51
C LYS A 2 2.60 13.86 -14.20
N ILE A 3 2.88 13.50 -12.96
CA ILE A 3 2.92 12.10 -12.54
C ILE A 3 1.49 11.57 -12.65
N VAL A 4 1.25 10.68 -13.61
CA VAL A 4 -0.08 10.11 -13.92
C VAL A 4 -0.27 8.69 -13.40
N ASP A 5 0.75 8.13 -12.77
CA ASP A 5 0.72 6.78 -12.19
C ASP A 5 0.19 6.84 -10.74
N LEU A 6 -0.88 6.10 -10.47
CA LEU A 6 -1.50 5.98 -9.14
C LEU A 6 -0.52 5.47 -8.08
N MET A 7 0.51 4.71 -8.49
CA MET A 7 1.55 4.22 -7.58
C MET A 7 2.48 5.35 -7.08
N ASN A 8 2.52 6.46 -7.80
CA ASN A 8 3.39 7.62 -7.53
C ASN A 8 2.59 8.86 -7.10
N ASP A 9 1.33 8.99 -7.52
CA ASP A 9 0.38 9.96 -6.98
C ASP A 9 -0.93 9.26 -6.53
N PRO A 10 -1.08 9.01 -5.22
CA PRO A 10 -2.22 8.27 -4.68
C PRO A 10 -3.55 9.03 -4.72
N PHE A 11 -3.52 10.31 -5.09
CA PHE A 11 -4.72 11.15 -5.21
C PHE A 11 -5.03 11.53 -6.67
N VAL A 12 -4.31 10.95 -7.64
CA VAL A 12 -4.43 11.32 -9.07
C VAL A 12 -5.83 11.11 -9.64
N GLU A 13 -6.58 10.14 -9.13
CA GLU A 13 -7.95 9.83 -9.55
C GLU A 13 -9.02 10.59 -8.75
N MET A 14 -8.62 11.39 -7.76
CA MET A 14 -9.55 12.10 -6.87
C MET A 14 -9.71 13.57 -7.28
N ASN A 15 -10.94 14.10 -7.16
CA ASN A 15 -11.12 15.53 -7.25
C ASN A 15 -10.59 16.24 -5.98
N PHE A 16 -10.46 17.57 -6.06
CA PHE A 16 -9.88 18.36 -4.97
C PHE A 16 -10.60 18.16 -3.62
N ILE A 17 -11.94 18.08 -3.64
CA ILE A 17 -12.75 17.91 -2.42
C ILE A 17 -12.52 16.52 -1.82
N GLN A 18 -12.58 15.48 -2.66
CA GLN A 18 -12.35 14.09 -2.25
C GLN A 18 -10.95 13.91 -1.67
N LYS A 19 -9.93 14.52 -2.28
CA LYS A 19 -8.56 14.51 -1.77
C LYS A 19 -8.52 15.02 -0.33
N TRP A 20 -9.08 16.20 -0.05
CA TRP A 20 -9.04 16.78 1.30
C TRP A 20 -9.90 16.03 2.31
N CYS A 21 -11.09 15.57 1.93
CA CYS A 21 -11.92 14.72 2.79
C CYS A 21 -11.17 13.43 3.18
N THR A 22 -10.46 12.85 2.22
CA THR A 22 -9.71 11.61 2.42
C THR A 22 -8.44 11.84 3.26
N ILE A 23 -7.69 12.92 3.01
CA ILE A 23 -6.55 13.33 3.84
C ILE A 23 -6.98 13.51 5.30
N LEU A 24 -8.06 14.25 5.55
CA LEU A 24 -8.57 14.42 6.92
C LEU A 24 -8.99 13.09 7.54
N TYR A 25 -9.61 12.19 6.77
CA TYR A 25 -9.96 10.87 7.27
C TYR A 25 -8.75 10.04 7.72
N THR A 26 -7.57 10.20 7.09
CA THR A 26 -6.35 9.52 7.55
C THR A 26 -5.96 9.90 8.99
N VAL A 27 -6.33 11.09 9.46
CA VAL A 27 -6.09 11.51 10.85
C VAL A 27 -6.78 10.56 11.85
N VAL A 28 -8.01 10.12 11.55
CA VAL A 28 -8.71 9.16 12.42
C VAL A 28 -8.03 7.80 12.41
N TRP A 29 -7.54 7.36 11.25
CA TRP A 29 -6.75 6.14 11.17
C TRP A 29 -5.47 6.23 12.00
N TYR A 30 -4.77 7.36 11.91
CA TYR A 30 -3.58 7.60 12.72
C TYR A 30 -3.89 7.65 14.21
N ILE A 31 -4.94 8.34 14.63
CA ILE A 31 -5.39 8.37 16.04
C ILE A 31 -5.78 6.97 16.51
N LYS A 32 -6.53 6.21 15.70
CA LYS A 32 -6.87 4.81 15.98
C LYS A 32 -5.60 4.00 16.26
N LEU A 33 -4.57 4.13 15.43
CA LEU A 33 -3.30 3.40 15.59
C LEU A 33 -2.55 3.78 16.87
N LEU A 34 -2.66 5.02 17.35
CA LEU A 34 -2.04 5.44 18.62
C LEU A 34 -2.66 4.74 19.83
N PHE A 35 -4.00 4.60 19.87
CA PHE A 35 -4.69 3.95 20.99
C PHE A 35 -4.75 2.43 20.85
N VAL A 36 -5.06 1.95 19.65
CA VAL A 36 -5.25 0.53 19.33
C VAL A 36 -4.51 0.24 18.01
N PRO A 37 -3.21 -0.11 18.07
CA PRO A 37 -2.41 -0.36 16.86
C PRO A 37 -2.77 -1.68 16.17
N HIS A 38 -4.06 -2.02 15.95
CA HIS A 38 -4.49 -3.32 15.40
C HIS A 38 -5.59 -3.13 14.33
N PRO A 39 -5.54 -3.90 13.23
CA PRO A 39 -4.38 -4.67 12.75
C PRO A 39 -3.26 -3.75 12.19
N LEU A 40 -2.00 -4.23 12.15
CA LEU A 40 -0.85 -3.47 11.61
C LEU A 40 -0.48 -3.94 10.21
N THR A 41 -0.33 -3.01 9.28
CA THR A 41 0.08 -3.29 7.90
C THR A 41 1.02 -2.20 7.39
N HIS A 42 1.99 -2.59 6.56
CA HIS A 42 3.00 -1.64 6.08
C HIS A 42 2.54 -0.85 4.85
N ASP A 43 1.43 -1.24 4.22
CA ASP A 43 0.95 -0.63 2.98
C ASP A 43 -0.59 -0.58 2.93
N TYR A 44 -1.08 0.59 2.56
CA TYR A 44 -2.50 0.95 2.47
C TYR A 44 -2.91 1.26 1.01
N TYR A 45 -2.14 0.83 -0.01
CA TYR A 45 -2.24 1.34 -1.39
C TYR A 45 -2.65 0.30 -2.42
N PRO A 46 -3.23 0.76 -3.52
CA PRO A 46 -4.31 1.74 -3.57
C PRO A 46 -5.56 1.12 -2.94
N TYR A 47 -6.54 1.97 -2.57
CA TYR A 47 -7.89 1.56 -2.18
C TYR A 47 -8.06 0.73 -0.89
N HIS A 48 -7.02 0.58 -0.04
CA HIS A 48 -7.25 0.02 1.30
C HIS A 48 -8.07 0.99 2.17
N VAL A 49 -7.72 2.28 2.10
CA VAL A 49 -8.51 3.33 2.73
C VAL A 49 -9.52 3.85 1.70
N PRO A 50 -10.83 3.80 2.01
CA PRO A 50 -11.84 4.24 1.06
C PRO A 50 -11.77 5.75 0.81
N ILE A 51 -12.08 6.14 -0.43
CA ILE A 51 -12.19 7.53 -0.85
C ILE A 51 -13.37 8.17 -0.11
N MET A 52 -13.15 9.34 0.46
CA MET A 52 -14.15 10.07 1.23
C MET A 52 -14.76 11.22 0.43
N ASN A 53 -16.04 11.47 0.69
CA ASN A 53 -16.77 12.64 0.23
C ASN A 53 -17.22 13.48 1.44
N PRO A 54 -17.68 14.72 1.26
CA PRO A 54 -18.12 15.58 2.36
C PRO A 54 -19.25 14.98 3.21
N SER A 55 -20.09 14.12 2.64
CA SER A 55 -21.18 13.45 3.34
C SER A 55 -20.77 12.11 3.98
N SER A 56 -19.53 11.66 3.78
CA SER A 56 -19.08 10.37 4.30
C SER A 56 -18.98 10.40 5.83
N PRO A 57 -19.54 9.41 6.55
CA PRO A 57 -19.47 9.37 8.02
C PRO A 57 -18.04 9.40 8.56
N GLY A 58 -17.10 8.75 7.85
CA GLY A 58 -15.68 8.77 8.21
C GLY A 58 -15.07 10.17 8.17
N PHE A 59 -15.41 10.97 7.15
CA PHE A 59 -14.97 12.36 7.06
C PHE A 59 -15.57 13.22 8.18
N LEU A 60 -16.87 13.09 8.46
CA LEU A 60 -17.53 13.85 9.53
C LEU A 60 -16.94 13.51 10.91
N LEU A 61 -16.66 12.24 11.18
CA LEU A 61 -15.96 11.80 12.39
C LEU A 61 -14.56 12.41 12.47
N ALA A 62 -13.83 12.44 11.37
CA ALA A 62 -12.50 13.03 11.32
C ALA A 62 -12.52 14.53 11.59
N LEU A 63 -13.44 15.24 10.94
CA LEU A 63 -13.63 16.67 11.13
C LEU A 63 -14.00 16.98 12.58
N ALA A 64 -14.94 16.25 13.17
CA ALA A 64 -15.32 16.40 14.57
C ALA A 64 -14.15 16.14 15.52
N THR A 65 -13.35 15.10 15.26
CA THR A 65 -12.16 14.76 16.07
C THR A 65 -11.11 15.87 16.02
N VAL A 66 -10.83 16.40 14.82
CA VAL A 66 -9.89 17.51 14.65
C VAL A 66 -10.40 18.76 15.37
N ILE A 67 -11.65 19.17 15.15
CA ILE A 67 -12.25 20.35 15.80
C ILE A 67 -12.22 20.20 17.33
N LEU A 68 -12.64 19.05 17.85
CA LEU A 68 -12.66 18.79 19.29
C LEU A 68 -11.27 18.86 19.91
N SER A 69 -10.27 18.22 19.28
CA SER A 69 -8.90 18.24 19.78
C SER A 69 -8.29 19.64 19.77
N LEU A 70 -8.52 20.44 18.72
CA LEU A 70 -8.07 21.82 18.64
C LEU A 70 -8.81 22.73 19.64
N TRP A 71 -10.10 22.49 19.86
CA TRP A 71 -10.87 23.19 20.89
C TRP A 71 -10.35 22.87 22.31
N ILE A 72 -10.02 21.61 22.60
CA ILE A 72 -9.36 21.20 23.86
C ILE A 72 -8.02 21.93 24.00
N ALA A 73 -7.19 21.92 22.96
CA ALA A 73 -5.90 22.60 22.97
C ALA A 73 -6.06 24.11 23.25
N TRP A 74 -7.07 24.76 22.66
CA TRP A 74 -7.36 26.16 22.89
C TRP A 74 -7.86 26.44 24.31
N LYS A 75 -8.79 25.63 24.84
CA LYS A 75 -9.34 25.78 26.19
C LYS A 75 -8.29 25.54 27.28
N CYS A 76 -7.43 24.55 27.08
CA CYS A 76 -6.38 24.16 28.02
C CYS A 76 -5.12 25.04 27.95
N ARG A 77 -5.00 25.97 26.99
CA ARG A 77 -3.76 26.72 26.73
C ARG A 77 -3.18 27.49 27.92
N LYS A 78 -4.03 27.92 28.87
CA LYS A 78 -3.60 28.67 30.07
C LYS A 78 -3.44 27.77 31.31
N SER A 79 -4.23 26.71 31.44
CA SER A 79 -4.27 25.86 32.64
C SER A 79 -3.41 24.60 32.53
N HIS A 80 -3.28 24.05 31.32
CA HIS A 80 -2.56 22.80 31.05
C HIS A 80 -1.76 22.93 29.74
N SER A 81 -0.70 23.76 29.76
CA SER A 81 0.14 24.03 28.59
C SER A 81 0.70 22.77 27.94
N ILE A 82 0.97 21.72 28.73
CA ILE A 82 1.47 20.42 28.24
C ILE A 82 0.44 19.74 27.32
N VAL A 83 -0.86 19.83 27.62
CA VAL A 83 -1.93 19.23 26.79
C VAL A 83 -1.99 19.94 25.44
N THR A 84 -1.96 21.27 25.45
CA THR A 84 -1.93 22.09 24.23
C THR A 84 -0.69 21.80 23.40
N MET A 85 0.49 21.73 24.04
CA MET A 85 1.74 21.40 23.37
C MET A 85 1.68 20.03 22.71
N ALA A 86 1.21 18.99 23.41
CA ALA A 86 1.08 17.64 22.88
C ALA A 86 0.17 17.55 21.64
N ILE A 87 -1.01 18.20 21.70
CA ILE A 87 -1.97 18.20 20.59
C ILE A 87 -1.40 18.96 19.38
N LEU A 88 -0.83 20.15 19.60
CA LEU A 88 -0.24 20.93 18.52
C LEU A 88 0.98 20.21 17.92
N PHE A 89 1.82 19.59 18.75
CA PHE A 89 2.96 18.82 18.28
C PHE A 89 2.53 17.68 17.35
N PHE A 90 1.49 16.93 17.73
CA PHE A 90 0.90 15.89 16.88
C PHE A 90 0.47 16.44 15.52
N TYR A 91 -0.35 17.50 15.48
CA TYR A 91 -0.85 18.04 14.22
C TYR A 91 0.22 18.71 13.35
N ILE A 92 1.13 19.46 13.96
CA ILE A 92 2.22 20.13 13.23
C ILE A 92 3.11 19.08 12.56
N THR A 93 3.56 18.08 13.31
CA THR A 93 4.45 17.05 12.76
C THR A 93 3.73 16.14 11.76
N LEU A 94 2.44 15.82 12.00
CA LEU A 94 1.64 15.03 11.05
C LEU A 94 1.40 15.78 9.74
N SER A 95 1.27 17.12 9.78
CA SER A 95 1.00 17.93 8.58
C SER A 95 2.08 17.81 7.50
N ILE A 96 3.32 17.52 7.90
CA ILE A 96 4.47 17.33 7.00
C ILE A 96 4.30 16.06 6.16
N VAL A 97 3.69 15.01 6.73
CA VAL A 97 3.59 13.66 6.15
C VAL A 97 2.16 13.26 5.75
N SER A 98 1.18 14.16 5.90
CA SER A 98 -0.24 13.87 5.65
C SER A 98 -0.69 14.08 4.20
N ASN A 99 0.20 14.47 3.29
CA ASN A 99 -0.13 14.95 1.94
C ASN A 99 -0.94 16.26 1.88
N ALA A 100 -1.14 16.94 3.02
CA ALA A 100 -1.83 18.22 3.09
C ALA A 100 -0.97 19.37 2.54
N ILE A 101 0.30 19.44 2.97
CA ILE A 101 1.24 20.50 2.58
C ILE A 101 2.14 20.04 1.44
N PHE A 102 2.71 18.84 1.56
CA PHE A 102 3.64 18.28 0.58
C PHE A 102 3.15 16.89 0.12
N PRO A 103 3.09 16.61 -1.18
CA PRO A 103 2.80 15.27 -1.66
C PRO A 103 3.98 14.34 -1.33
N VAL A 104 3.72 13.27 -0.56
CA VAL A 104 4.73 12.32 -0.08
C VAL A 104 4.89 11.14 -1.06
N GLY A 105 4.14 11.14 -2.17
CA GLY A 105 4.02 9.99 -3.09
C GLY A 105 3.35 8.77 -2.45
N THR A 106 2.80 8.96 -1.25
CA THR A 106 2.26 7.92 -0.39
C THR A 106 1.07 8.48 0.43
N PHE A 107 -0.16 8.07 0.10
CA PHE A 107 -1.42 8.09 0.85
C PHE A 107 -1.30 8.03 2.39
N MET A 108 -0.95 6.88 2.96
CA MET A 108 -0.79 6.63 4.40
C MET A 108 0.29 5.56 4.63
N ASN A 109 1.08 5.70 5.70
CA ASN A 109 1.99 4.64 6.16
C ASN A 109 2.14 4.73 7.69
N GLU A 110 2.18 3.59 8.38
CA GLU A 110 2.33 3.55 9.85
C GLU A 110 3.61 4.26 10.32
N ARG A 111 4.69 4.22 9.54
CA ARG A 111 5.96 4.90 9.90
C ARG A 111 5.83 6.42 9.96
N PHE A 112 4.82 7.01 9.32
CA PHE A 112 4.55 8.45 9.39
C PHE A 112 4.06 8.89 10.77
N LEU A 113 3.60 7.96 11.61
CA LEU A 113 3.28 8.24 13.01
C LEU A 113 4.49 8.33 13.92
N PHE A 114 5.71 7.99 13.47
CA PHE A 114 6.88 7.94 14.36
C PHE A 114 7.06 9.26 15.12
N LEU A 115 7.14 10.39 14.41
CA LEU A 115 7.28 11.70 15.05
C LEU A 115 5.98 12.20 15.71
N PRO A 116 4.79 12.16 15.05
CA PRO A 116 3.53 12.56 15.67
C PRO A 116 3.20 11.83 16.98
N SER A 117 3.56 10.55 17.10
CA SER A 117 3.30 9.74 18.28
C SER A 117 3.98 10.27 19.55
N LEU A 118 5.04 11.07 19.43
CA LEU A 118 5.67 11.70 20.58
C LEU A 118 4.71 12.64 21.32
N GLY A 119 3.89 13.41 20.58
CA GLY A 119 2.85 14.25 21.19
C GLY A 119 1.87 13.43 22.02
N PHE A 120 1.47 12.26 21.50
CA PHE A 120 0.61 11.32 22.21
C PHE A 120 1.27 10.73 23.46
N CYS A 121 2.56 10.34 23.38
CA CYS A 121 3.32 9.84 24.52
C CYS A 121 3.47 10.90 25.62
N ILE A 122 3.72 12.16 25.26
CA ILE A 122 3.77 13.29 26.20
C ILE A 122 2.42 13.46 26.90
N LEU A 123 1.32 13.40 26.15
CA LEU A 123 -0.03 13.52 26.71
C LEU A 123 -0.33 12.39 27.70
N LEU A 124 -0.06 11.14 27.34
CA LEU A 124 -0.25 9.98 28.21
C LEU A 124 0.63 10.05 29.46
N GLY A 125 1.91 10.39 29.29
CA GLY A 125 2.86 10.56 30.40
C GLY A 125 2.39 11.61 31.40
N TYR A 126 1.87 12.74 30.91
CA TYR A 126 1.29 13.79 31.75
C TYR A 126 0.10 13.28 32.59
N TYR A 127 -0.84 12.55 31.99
CA TYR A 127 -1.98 12.02 32.73
C TYR A 127 -1.58 10.91 33.70
N PHE A 128 -0.73 9.96 33.31
CA PHE A 128 -0.26 8.93 34.25
C PHE A 128 0.51 9.52 35.42
N TYR A 129 1.36 10.52 35.17
CA TYR A 129 2.07 11.21 36.24
C TYR A 129 1.09 11.91 37.19
N THR A 130 0.19 12.76 36.67
CA THR A 130 -0.78 13.49 37.51
C THR A 130 -1.72 12.57 38.28
N TRP A 131 -2.16 11.45 37.69
CA TRP A 131 -2.98 10.45 38.35
C TRP A 131 -2.19 9.69 39.41
N SER A 132 -0.94 9.30 39.14
CA SER A 132 -0.08 8.62 40.12
C SER A 132 0.21 9.49 41.36
N GLN A 133 0.15 10.81 41.25
CA GLN A 133 0.34 11.73 42.38
C GLN A 133 -0.97 12.11 43.08
N SER A 134 -2.12 11.60 42.63
CA SER A 134 -3.42 11.97 43.18
C SER A 134 -3.66 11.37 44.56
N SER A 135 -4.14 12.17 45.51
CA SER A 135 -4.61 11.68 46.82
C SER A 135 -5.85 10.78 46.72
N ARG A 136 -6.57 10.81 45.58
CA ARG A 136 -7.71 9.91 45.33
C ARG A 136 -7.18 8.54 44.95
N LYS A 137 -7.39 7.55 45.83
CA LYS A 137 -6.92 6.16 45.64
C LYS A 137 -7.26 5.61 44.24
N GLN A 138 -8.47 5.84 43.73
CA GLN A 138 -8.87 5.36 42.40
C GLN A 138 -7.97 5.94 41.29
N LEU A 139 -7.68 7.24 41.31
CA LEU A 139 -6.82 7.87 40.30
C LEU A 139 -5.37 7.41 40.46
N HIS A 140 -4.87 7.27 41.69
CA HIS A 140 -3.55 6.73 41.95
C HIS A 140 -3.35 5.34 41.34
N PHE A 141 -4.28 4.41 41.61
CA PHE A 141 -4.25 3.07 41.04
C PHE A 141 -4.44 3.08 39.52
N LEU A 142 -5.27 3.97 38.96
CA LEU A 142 -5.40 4.13 37.51
C LEU A 142 -4.11 4.64 36.87
N GLY A 143 -3.37 5.55 37.51
CA GLY A 143 -2.10 6.08 37.01
C GLY A 143 -1.02 5.00 36.92
N ILE A 144 -0.82 4.26 38.01
CA ILE A 144 0.21 3.20 38.07
C ILE A 144 -0.25 1.95 37.31
N GLY A 145 -1.46 1.46 37.59
CA GLY A 145 -1.99 0.27 36.93
C GLY A 145 -2.20 0.46 35.44
N GLY A 146 -2.75 1.62 35.04
CA GLY A 146 -2.97 1.95 33.63
C GLY A 146 -1.67 2.05 32.83
N SER A 147 -0.63 2.70 33.39
CA SER A 147 0.67 2.77 32.73
C SER A 147 1.34 1.39 32.59
N LEU A 148 1.28 0.55 33.62
CA LEU A 148 1.81 -0.83 33.57
C LEU A 148 1.07 -1.69 32.55
N VAL A 149 -0.26 -1.59 32.49
CA VAL A 149 -1.08 -2.34 31.51
C VAL A 149 -0.74 -1.90 30.09
N ILE A 150 -0.65 -0.59 29.82
CA ILE A 150 -0.30 -0.09 28.49
C ILE A 150 1.12 -0.50 28.10
N LEU A 151 2.08 -0.39 29.03
CA LEU A 151 3.45 -0.86 28.80
C LEU A 151 3.43 -2.35 28.41
N LEU A 152 2.76 -3.21 29.18
CA LEU A 152 2.70 -4.64 28.91
C LEU A 152 2.02 -4.96 27.57
N LEU A 153 0.89 -4.32 27.27
CA LEU A 153 0.17 -4.54 26.01
C LEU A 153 0.98 -4.10 24.80
N PHE A 154 1.62 -2.93 24.85
CA PHE A 154 2.44 -2.42 23.75
C PHE A 154 3.76 -3.19 23.62
N SER A 155 4.39 -3.62 24.72
CA SER A 155 5.56 -4.49 24.69
C SER A 155 5.24 -5.85 24.09
N LEU A 156 4.16 -6.50 24.51
CA LEU A 156 3.70 -7.77 23.94
C LEU A 156 3.42 -7.62 22.44
N LYS A 157 2.76 -6.54 22.06
CA LYS A 157 2.43 -6.27 20.67
C LYS A 157 3.65 -6.03 19.79
N SER A 158 4.63 -5.28 20.30
CA SER A 158 5.92 -5.11 19.64
C SER A 158 6.61 -6.45 19.47
N PHE A 159 6.68 -7.26 20.52
CA PHE A 159 7.29 -8.59 20.49
C PHE A 159 6.63 -9.51 19.45
N LEU A 160 5.29 -9.57 19.42
CA LEU A 160 4.53 -10.36 18.45
C LEU A 160 4.66 -9.83 17.01
N ARG A 161 5.04 -8.56 16.82
CA ARG A 161 5.22 -7.96 15.49
C ARG A 161 6.63 -8.16 14.93
N VAL A 162 7.65 -8.40 15.77
CA VAL A 162 9.05 -8.57 15.35
C VAL A 162 9.23 -9.61 14.23
N PRO A 163 8.62 -10.82 14.26
CA PRO A 163 8.81 -11.81 13.21
C PRO A 163 8.37 -11.33 11.82
N ALA A 164 7.40 -10.41 11.75
CA ALA A 164 6.98 -9.86 10.45
C ALA A 164 8.07 -9.03 9.78
N TRP A 165 9.02 -8.48 10.55
CA TRP A 165 10.11 -7.64 10.07
C TRP A 165 11.40 -8.42 9.77
N GLU A 166 11.37 -9.76 9.84
CA GLU A 166 12.53 -10.61 9.55
C GLU A 166 13.01 -10.46 8.09
N SER A 167 12.07 -10.43 7.14
CA SER A 167 12.35 -10.31 5.70
C SER A 167 11.24 -9.54 4.96
N GLY A 168 11.51 -9.15 3.72
CA GLY A 168 10.47 -8.58 2.85
C GLY A 168 9.29 -9.55 2.66
N ASP A 169 9.57 -10.84 2.56
CA ASP A 169 8.56 -11.88 2.35
C ASP A 169 7.67 -12.09 3.57
N SER A 170 8.26 -12.18 4.77
CA SER A 170 7.48 -12.25 6.02
C SER A 170 6.61 -11.00 6.19
N LEU A 171 7.14 -9.84 5.81
CA LEU A 171 6.43 -8.57 5.92
C LEU A 171 5.22 -8.52 4.97
N ASN A 172 5.38 -8.96 3.73
CA ASN A 172 4.31 -9.07 2.73
C ASN A 172 3.23 -10.07 3.14
N LEU A 173 3.63 -11.27 3.57
CA LEU A 173 2.71 -12.31 4.01
C LEU A 173 1.93 -11.91 5.28
N SER A 174 2.54 -11.11 6.16
CA SER A 174 1.82 -10.56 7.31
C SER A 174 0.78 -9.50 6.90
N ALA A 175 1.05 -8.75 5.84
CA ALA A 175 0.22 -7.63 5.39
C ALA A 175 -0.98 -8.08 4.55
N ILE A 176 -0.87 -9.16 3.75
CA ILE A 176 -1.96 -9.61 2.86
C ILE A 176 -3.23 -10.02 3.62
N GLY A 177 -3.10 -10.51 4.87
CA GLY A 177 -4.25 -10.82 5.72
C GLY A 177 -5.09 -9.59 6.10
N ILE A 178 -4.50 -8.39 5.99
CA ILE A 178 -5.08 -7.12 6.43
C ILE A 178 -5.39 -6.26 5.21
N SER A 179 -4.40 -6.01 4.38
CA SER A 179 -4.49 -5.18 3.17
C SER A 179 -4.92 -5.96 1.93
N LYS A 180 -5.98 -6.77 2.04
CA LYS A 180 -6.48 -7.63 0.94
C LYS A 180 -6.86 -6.87 -0.33
N ASN A 181 -7.27 -5.61 -0.18
CA ASN A 181 -7.69 -4.74 -1.30
C ASN A 181 -6.57 -3.84 -1.84
N SER A 182 -5.33 -4.02 -1.37
CA SER A 182 -4.17 -3.30 -1.86
C SER A 182 -3.60 -3.99 -3.09
N ALA A 183 -3.59 -3.31 -4.25
CA ALA A 183 -2.96 -3.87 -5.45
C ALA A 183 -1.46 -4.14 -5.23
N ARG A 184 -0.77 -3.27 -4.48
CA ARG A 184 0.66 -3.39 -4.19
C ARG A 184 0.96 -4.60 -3.29
N ILE A 185 0.23 -4.79 -2.20
CA ILE A 185 0.41 -5.95 -1.31
C ILE A 185 0.07 -7.25 -2.02
N ASN A 186 -0.97 -7.28 -2.85
CA ASN A 186 -1.24 -8.46 -3.69
C ASN A 186 -0.06 -8.73 -4.64
N LEU A 187 0.47 -7.72 -5.33
CA LEU A 187 1.63 -7.91 -6.20
C LEU A 187 2.85 -8.41 -5.43
N PHE A 188 3.21 -7.77 -4.32
CA PHE A 188 4.35 -8.16 -3.49
C PHE A 188 4.19 -9.54 -2.87
N THR A 189 2.97 -9.94 -2.51
CA THR A 189 2.69 -11.31 -2.08
C THR A 189 2.91 -12.28 -3.24
N GLY A 190 2.48 -11.93 -4.46
CA GLY A 190 2.78 -12.72 -5.66
C GLY A 190 4.28 -12.89 -5.91
N VAL A 191 5.06 -11.80 -5.76
CA VAL A 191 6.53 -11.84 -5.83
C VAL A 191 7.13 -12.74 -4.75
N THR A 192 6.63 -12.68 -3.52
CA THR A 192 7.06 -13.57 -2.43
C THR A 192 6.84 -15.04 -2.77
N TYR A 193 5.68 -15.40 -3.35
CA TYR A 193 5.45 -16.79 -3.80
C TYR A 193 6.31 -17.16 -5.03
N PHE A 194 6.63 -16.20 -5.88
CA PHE A 194 7.58 -16.44 -6.98
C PHE A 194 9.00 -16.74 -6.47
N HIS A 195 9.49 -16.02 -5.45
CA HIS A 195 10.77 -16.35 -4.81
C HIS A 195 10.77 -17.75 -4.17
N LYS A 196 9.63 -18.16 -3.60
CA LYS A 196 9.45 -19.54 -3.11
C LYS A 196 9.53 -20.56 -4.25
N TYR A 197 8.89 -20.29 -5.39
CA TYR A 197 9.04 -21.11 -6.60
C TYR A 197 10.51 -21.25 -7.03
N GLU A 198 11.28 -20.16 -7.01
CA GLU A 198 12.69 -20.19 -7.43
C GLU A 198 13.56 -21.05 -6.50
N SER A 199 13.29 -21.01 -5.20
CA SER A 199 14.07 -21.71 -4.17
C SER A 199 13.57 -23.13 -3.86
N GLU A 200 12.35 -23.50 -4.27
CA GLU A 200 11.78 -24.82 -4.02
C GLU A 200 12.38 -25.89 -4.96
N SER A 201 12.71 -27.03 -4.35
CA SER A 201 13.30 -28.20 -5.03
C SER A 201 12.25 -29.25 -5.37
N ASP A 202 11.19 -29.37 -4.56
CA ASP A 202 10.07 -30.27 -4.82
C ASP A 202 9.24 -29.75 -5.99
N GLN A 203 9.16 -30.53 -7.07
CA GLN A 203 8.49 -30.11 -8.30
C GLN A 203 6.99 -29.83 -8.12
N ILE A 204 6.32 -30.55 -7.23
CA ILE A 204 4.88 -30.35 -6.99
C ILE A 204 4.69 -29.03 -6.25
N LYS A 205 5.40 -28.81 -5.15
CA LYS A 205 5.31 -27.56 -4.36
C LYS A 205 5.77 -26.35 -5.14
N LYS A 206 6.84 -26.51 -5.93
CA LYS A 206 7.38 -25.46 -6.80
C LYS A 206 6.28 -24.87 -7.68
N TYR A 207 5.57 -25.70 -8.43
CA TYR A 207 4.50 -25.21 -9.30
C TYR A 207 3.23 -24.80 -8.54
N GLN A 208 2.97 -25.35 -7.35
CA GLN A 208 1.91 -24.82 -6.47
C GLN A 208 2.19 -23.37 -6.05
N ASP A 209 3.43 -23.05 -5.66
CA ASP A 209 3.82 -21.69 -5.31
C ASP A 209 3.73 -20.75 -6.53
N LEU A 210 4.08 -21.23 -7.72
CA LEU A 210 3.91 -20.46 -8.96
C LEU A 210 2.43 -20.16 -9.29
N ASP A 211 1.54 -21.11 -9.02
CA ASP A 211 0.08 -20.92 -9.18
C ASP A 211 -0.46 -19.93 -8.13
N ILE A 212 0.04 -19.97 -6.89
CA ILE A 212 -0.32 -19.00 -5.86
C ILE A 212 0.20 -17.61 -6.23
N ALA A 213 1.41 -17.51 -6.77
CA ALA A 213 1.98 -16.26 -7.27
C ALA A 213 1.07 -15.62 -8.33
N GLU A 214 0.66 -16.40 -9.33
CA GLU A 214 -0.28 -15.94 -10.37
C GLU A 214 -1.57 -15.39 -9.76
N LYS A 215 -2.19 -16.13 -8.83
CA LYS A 215 -3.45 -15.71 -8.20
C LYS A 215 -3.36 -14.34 -7.56
N TYR A 216 -2.27 -14.05 -6.85
CA TYR A 216 -2.07 -12.76 -6.20
C TYR A 216 -1.72 -11.64 -7.20
N ILE A 217 -0.96 -11.94 -8.25
CA ILE A 217 -0.68 -10.99 -9.34
C ILE A 217 -1.97 -10.64 -10.08
N ASP A 218 -2.83 -11.62 -10.34
CA ASP A 218 -4.12 -11.43 -10.97
C ASP A 218 -5.03 -10.58 -10.12
N ARG A 219 -5.07 -10.84 -8.81
CA ARG A 219 -5.80 -9.97 -7.88
C ARG A 219 -5.27 -8.53 -7.89
N ALA A 220 -3.97 -8.33 -7.99
CA ALA A 220 -3.38 -6.99 -8.11
C ALA A 220 -3.84 -6.28 -9.40
N LEU A 221 -3.90 -7.00 -10.52
CA LEU A 221 -4.33 -6.48 -11.83
C LEU A 221 -5.85 -6.31 -11.94
N GLU A 222 -6.65 -7.05 -11.17
CA GLU A 222 -8.08 -6.78 -11.01
C GLU A 222 -8.31 -5.45 -10.28
N ILE A 223 -7.54 -5.19 -9.22
CA ILE A 223 -7.64 -3.96 -8.42
C ILE A 223 -7.12 -2.76 -9.21
N TYR A 224 -5.98 -2.92 -9.89
CA TYR A 224 -5.39 -1.87 -10.71
C TYR A 224 -4.94 -2.43 -12.08
N PRO A 225 -5.82 -2.40 -13.10
CA PRO A 225 -5.51 -2.96 -14.42
C PRO A 225 -4.33 -2.30 -15.13
N ARG A 226 -3.97 -1.07 -14.76
CA ARG A 226 -2.81 -0.33 -15.27
C ARG A 226 -1.59 -0.44 -14.34
N TYR A 227 -1.45 -1.55 -13.61
CA TYR A 227 -0.26 -1.75 -12.78
C TYR A 227 0.89 -2.33 -13.64
N SER A 228 1.81 -1.47 -14.07
CA SER A 228 2.97 -1.85 -14.91
C SER A 228 3.75 -3.04 -14.35
N GLN A 229 4.13 -2.98 -13.07
CA GLN A 229 4.87 -4.04 -12.40
C GLN A 229 4.07 -5.35 -12.28
N GLY A 230 2.74 -5.27 -12.15
CA GLY A 230 1.88 -6.45 -12.16
C GLY A 230 1.89 -7.18 -13.51
N HIS A 231 1.86 -6.44 -14.62
CA HIS A 231 1.95 -7.01 -15.96
C HIS A 231 3.32 -7.62 -16.25
N ILE A 232 4.41 -6.99 -15.78
CA ILE A 232 5.77 -7.54 -15.85
C ILE A 232 5.82 -8.88 -15.13
N MET A 233 5.37 -8.90 -13.87
CA MET A 233 5.40 -10.10 -13.05
C MET A 233 4.54 -11.22 -13.63
N LYS A 234 3.37 -10.88 -14.20
CA LYS A 234 2.51 -11.85 -14.89
C LYS A 234 3.21 -12.50 -16.08
N VAL A 235 3.91 -11.72 -16.91
CA VAL A 235 4.69 -12.29 -18.03
C VAL A 235 5.80 -13.21 -17.51
N GLY A 236 6.50 -12.82 -16.45
CA GLY A 236 7.51 -13.66 -15.80
C GLY A 236 6.95 -15.01 -15.32
N VAL A 237 5.78 -15.00 -14.66
CA VAL A 237 5.09 -16.23 -14.24
C VAL A 237 4.75 -17.13 -15.44
N TYR A 238 4.19 -16.55 -16.51
CA TYR A 238 3.83 -17.33 -17.69
C TYR A 238 5.04 -17.84 -18.46
N ALA A 239 6.19 -17.15 -18.41
CA ALA A 239 7.46 -17.65 -18.95
C ALA A 239 7.91 -18.91 -18.22
N GLU A 240 7.83 -18.93 -16.89
CA GLU A 240 8.16 -20.11 -16.08
C GLU A 240 7.18 -21.27 -16.30
N LYS A 241 5.89 -20.97 -16.51
CA LYS A 241 4.91 -22.00 -16.89
C LYS A 241 5.17 -22.57 -18.28
N TYR A 242 5.54 -21.75 -19.26
CA TYR A 242 5.92 -22.22 -20.59
C TYR A 242 7.10 -23.20 -20.55
N LYS A 243 8.13 -22.93 -19.75
CA LYS A 243 9.26 -23.87 -19.56
C LYS A 243 8.81 -25.26 -19.07
N LYS A 244 7.65 -25.35 -18.41
CA LYS A 244 7.07 -26.60 -17.89
C LYS A 244 6.23 -27.33 -18.94
N ASP A 245 5.28 -26.64 -19.56
CA ASP A 245 4.23 -27.25 -20.38
C ASP A 245 4.37 -27.00 -21.88
N ASN A 246 5.33 -26.17 -22.30
CA ASN A 246 5.58 -25.75 -23.67
C ASN A 246 4.35 -25.12 -24.36
N ASP A 247 3.40 -24.55 -23.60
CA ASP A 247 2.23 -23.86 -24.15
C ASP A 247 2.59 -22.44 -24.62
N LEU A 248 3.13 -22.35 -25.84
CA LEU A 248 3.57 -21.09 -26.42
C LEU A 248 2.41 -20.10 -26.63
N VAL A 249 1.25 -20.60 -27.05
CA VAL A 249 0.08 -19.76 -27.33
C VAL A 249 -0.35 -19.01 -26.07
N ARG A 250 -0.47 -19.72 -24.95
CA ARG A 250 -0.82 -19.11 -23.66
C ARG A 250 0.24 -18.11 -23.21
N PHE A 251 1.51 -18.40 -23.43
CA PHE A 251 2.59 -17.46 -23.11
C PHE A 251 2.52 -16.18 -23.96
N LEU A 252 2.39 -16.30 -25.28
CA LEU A 252 2.30 -15.14 -26.18
C LEU A 252 1.08 -14.26 -25.90
N GLN A 253 -0.06 -14.86 -25.51
CA GLN A 253 -1.24 -14.11 -25.09
C GLN A 253 -0.96 -13.23 -23.86
N SER A 254 -0.16 -13.72 -22.91
CA SER A 254 0.23 -12.95 -21.73
C SER A 254 1.05 -11.70 -22.11
N ILE A 255 2.04 -11.84 -23.00
CA ILE A 255 2.83 -10.71 -23.51
C ILE A 255 1.96 -9.74 -24.28
N LYS A 256 1.07 -10.21 -25.17
CA LYS A 256 0.19 -9.33 -25.97
C LYS A 256 -0.63 -8.40 -25.07
N LYS A 257 -1.18 -8.94 -23.97
CA LYS A 257 -1.95 -8.17 -22.99
C LYS A 257 -1.10 -7.08 -22.33
N SER A 258 0.14 -7.40 -21.95
CA SER A 258 1.08 -6.47 -21.32
C SER A 258 1.64 -5.42 -22.29
N ALA A 259 2.04 -5.83 -23.49
CA ALA A 259 2.60 -4.95 -24.54
C ALA A 259 1.61 -3.88 -25.01
N GLY A 260 0.31 -4.20 -25.00
CA GLY A 260 -0.73 -3.21 -25.29
C GLY A 260 -0.88 -2.11 -24.25
N MET A 261 -0.41 -2.32 -23.03
CA MET A 261 -0.38 -1.28 -22.00
C MET A 261 0.99 -0.61 -21.87
N TYR A 262 2.07 -1.37 -22.02
CA TYR A 262 3.44 -0.90 -21.83
C TYR A 262 4.33 -1.42 -22.99
N PRO A 263 4.52 -0.62 -24.05
CA PRO A 263 5.35 -1.00 -25.20
C PRO A 263 6.83 -1.18 -24.87
N GLU A 264 7.30 -0.51 -23.81
CA GLU A 264 8.71 -0.44 -23.44
C GLU A 264 9.21 -1.60 -22.57
N LEU A 265 8.38 -2.64 -22.36
CA LEU A 265 8.72 -3.77 -21.50
C LEU A 265 9.96 -4.52 -22.03
N THR A 266 11.12 -4.20 -21.46
CA THR A 266 12.46 -4.64 -21.86
C THR A 266 12.58 -6.17 -21.90
N PHE A 267 11.86 -6.87 -21.01
CA PHE A 267 11.86 -8.34 -20.92
C PHE A 267 11.25 -9.03 -22.16
N THR A 268 10.36 -8.33 -22.88
CA THR A 268 9.79 -8.83 -24.14
C THR A 268 10.92 -9.12 -25.14
N ASN A 269 11.93 -8.25 -25.22
CA ASN A 269 13.05 -8.42 -26.15
C ASN A 269 13.95 -9.59 -25.77
N GLU A 270 14.24 -9.78 -24.48
CA GLU A 270 15.08 -10.89 -24.00
C GLU A 270 14.40 -12.25 -24.27
N PHE A 271 13.11 -12.36 -23.96
CA PHE A 271 12.39 -13.62 -24.15
C PHE A 271 12.08 -13.91 -25.62
N LEU A 272 11.80 -12.89 -26.44
CA LEU A 272 11.69 -13.06 -27.88
C LEU A 272 13.02 -13.49 -28.52
N THR A 273 14.15 -13.03 -27.99
CA THR A 273 15.48 -13.48 -28.41
C THR A 273 15.71 -14.95 -28.05
N TYR A 274 15.23 -15.40 -26.90
CA TYR A 274 15.24 -16.81 -26.51
C TYR A 274 14.37 -17.67 -27.45
N LEU A 275 13.11 -17.27 -27.70
CA LEU A 275 12.20 -17.99 -28.60
C LEU A 275 12.70 -18.06 -30.05
N LYS A 276 13.42 -17.02 -30.52
CA LYS A 276 14.06 -17.04 -31.85
C LYS A 276 15.11 -18.15 -31.98
N LYS A 277 15.78 -18.55 -30.89
CA LYS A 277 16.77 -19.63 -30.90
C LYS A 277 16.13 -21.03 -30.92
N GLU A 278 14.88 -21.16 -30.49
CA GLU A 278 14.21 -22.46 -30.30
C GLU A 278 13.67 -23.10 -31.61
N ASN A 279 13.78 -22.42 -32.76
CA ASN A 279 13.54 -22.90 -34.15
C ASN A 279 12.20 -23.61 -34.46
N SER A 280 11.29 -23.81 -33.50
CA SER A 280 10.12 -24.69 -33.66
C SER A 280 8.80 -23.96 -33.97
N ASN A 281 8.71 -22.64 -33.79
CA ASN A 281 7.40 -21.94 -33.77
C ASN A 281 7.30 -20.65 -34.62
N HIS A 282 7.94 -20.63 -35.80
CA HIS A 282 8.00 -19.41 -36.64
C HIS A 282 6.63 -18.85 -37.08
N ALA A 283 5.63 -19.70 -37.34
CA ALA A 283 4.31 -19.24 -37.80
C ALA A 283 3.54 -18.48 -36.70
N GLU A 284 3.56 -19.01 -35.47
CA GLU A 284 2.91 -18.39 -34.31
C GLU A 284 3.62 -17.10 -33.90
N LEU A 285 4.96 -17.10 -33.91
CA LEU A 285 5.76 -15.91 -33.66
C LEU A 285 5.49 -14.81 -34.69
N ALA A 286 5.47 -15.15 -35.99
CA ALA A 286 5.18 -14.19 -37.05
C ALA A 286 3.77 -13.58 -36.90
N LYS A 287 2.78 -14.41 -36.56
CA LYS A 287 1.41 -13.94 -36.26
C LYS A 287 1.40 -13.01 -35.04
N PHE A 288 2.08 -13.39 -33.96
CA PHE A 288 2.20 -12.57 -32.76
C PHE A 288 2.88 -11.22 -33.02
N PHE A 289 4.00 -11.20 -33.76
CA PHE A 289 4.69 -9.97 -34.12
C PHE A 289 3.83 -9.02 -34.95
N LYS A 290 3.07 -9.57 -35.91
CA LYS A 290 2.10 -8.79 -36.68
C LYS A 290 1.04 -8.19 -35.76
N GLU A 291 0.44 -9.01 -34.90
CA GLU A 291 -0.62 -8.56 -34.00
C GLU A 291 -0.13 -7.50 -32.99
N VAL A 292 1.02 -7.71 -32.36
CA VAL A 292 1.57 -6.75 -31.40
C VAL A 292 2.07 -5.49 -32.10
N GLY A 293 2.88 -5.64 -33.15
CA GLY A 293 3.48 -4.50 -33.86
C GLY A 293 2.45 -3.64 -34.57
N TYR A 294 1.53 -4.26 -35.32
CA TYR A 294 0.55 -3.51 -36.13
C TYR A 294 -0.74 -3.21 -35.36
N ASP A 295 -1.39 -4.23 -34.79
CA ASP A 295 -2.73 -4.05 -34.22
C ASP A 295 -2.71 -3.37 -32.84
N VAL A 296 -1.63 -3.57 -32.07
CA VAL A 296 -1.54 -3.08 -30.69
C VAL A 296 -0.69 -1.80 -30.58
N LEU A 297 0.47 -1.74 -31.24
CA LEU A 297 1.37 -0.58 -31.13
C LEU A 297 1.08 0.48 -32.20
N TYR A 298 1.11 0.11 -33.48
CA TYR A 298 0.96 1.07 -34.58
C TYR A 298 -0.41 1.77 -34.61
N LYS A 299 -1.51 1.00 -34.63
CA LYS A 299 -2.89 1.59 -34.62
C LYS A 299 -3.16 2.46 -33.40
N LYS A 300 -2.57 2.12 -32.25
CA LYS A 300 -2.74 2.90 -31.02
C LYS A 300 -2.04 4.26 -31.11
N ILE A 301 -0.87 4.32 -31.74
CA ILE A 301 -0.15 5.58 -32.01
C ILE A 301 -0.94 6.48 -32.97
N GLU A 302 -1.51 5.92 -34.05
CA GLU A 302 -2.37 6.68 -34.98
C GLU A 302 -3.59 7.28 -34.27
N THR A 303 -4.23 6.50 -33.39
CA THR A 303 -5.42 6.95 -32.65
C THR A 303 -5.11 8.09 -31.68
N ILE A 304 -3.96 8.05 -31.01
CA ILE A 304 -3.50 9.12 -30.11
C ILE A 304 -3.20 10.40 -30.90
N HIS A 305 -2.57 10.29 -32.07
CA HIS A 305 -2.27 11.44 -32.93
C HIS A 305 -3.53 12.11 -33.51
N LEU A 306 -4.57 11.34 -33.82
CA LEU A 306 -5.84 11.88 -34.28
C LEU A 306 -6.61 12.64 -33.18
N GLN A 307 -6.46 12.22 -31.91
CA GLN A 307 -7.09 12.89 -30.77
C GLN A 307 -6.34 14.13 -30.26
N SER A 308 -5.04 14.26 -30.55
CA SER A 308 -4.24 15.43 -30.17
C SER A 308 -4.32 16.60 -31.16
N ASN A 309 -4.95 16.38 -32.33
CA ASN A 309 -5.08 17.34 -33.43
C ASN A 309 -6.51 17.93 -33.54
N ILE A 310 -7.34 17.75 -32.51
CA ILE A 310 -8.66 18.36 -32.32
C ILE A 310 -8.61 19.16 -31.02
#